data_AF-A0A314YIF9-F1
#
_entry.id   AF-A0A314YIF9-F1
#
_cell.length_a   1.000
_cell.length_b   1.000
_cell.length_c   1.000
_cell.angle_alpha   90.00
_cell.angle_beta   90.00
_cell.angle_gamma   90.00
#
_symmetry.space_group_name_H-M   'P 1'
#
loop_
_entity.id
_entity.type
_entity.pdbx_description
1 polymer ?
#
loop_
_entity_poly.entity_id
_entity_poly.type
_entity_poly.pdbx_seq_one_letter_code
_entity_poly.pdbx_strand_id
1 'polypeptide(L)'
;MPHHRIGSKYKIYPTYDFACPFVDSIEGITHALRSSEYHDRNAQYHRVQEDMGLRKVHIYEFSRLNMVYTVLSKRKLLWFVQNKKVNGWDDPRFPTVQGIVRRGLKVEALIQFILEQGASKNLNLMEWDKLWTINKKIIDPVCPRHTAVIEERRVLLTLTNGPEKPFVRIIPRHKKYEGAGVKATTYTRTIWLDFVDAESIKVDEEVTLMDWGNAIVKGIEKDEDGNLKLIGVLNLEGSFKTTKLKLTWLPQIDELPKLSLMEFNYLITKKKLEGEDFLDVLNTCTEKQTAALGDCNMRNLKQGDILQLERKGYFRCDVPYIRPSKPIVLFAIPDGRRHTGFN
;
A
#
# COMPACT_ATOMS: atom_id res chain seq x y z
N MET A 1 -18.31 -21.68 -30.99
CA MET A 1 -18.68 -20.80 -29.87
C MET A 1 -19.35 -19.55 -30.43
N PRO A 2 -20.49 -19.12 -29.89
CA PRO A 2 -21.13 -17.86 -30.28
C PRO A 2 -20.26 -16.66 -29.87
N HIS A 3 -20.27 -15.59 -30.65
CA HIS A 3 -19.58 -14.35 -30.30
C HIS A 3 -20.38 -13.57 -29.25
N HIS A 4 -19.71 -13.10 -28.20
CA HIS A 4 -20.35 -12.47 -27.03
C HIS A 4 -21.31 -11.29 -27.33
N ARG A 5 -21.14 -10.56 -28.45
CA ARG A 5 -21.96 -9.39 -28.82
C ARG A 5 -23.00 -9.67 -29.90
N ILE A 6 -22.76 -10.63 -30.79
CA ILE A 6 -23.55 -10.84 -32.02
C ILE A 6 -24.04 -12.29 -32.16
N GLY A 7 -23.87 -13.09 -31.10
CA GLY A 7 -24.29 -14.47 -31.02
C GLY A 7 -23.70 -15.33 -32.14
N SER A 8 -24.56 -16.14 -32.75
CA SER A 8 -24.19 -17.07 -33.83
C SER A 8 -24.40 -16.49 -35.23
N LYS A 9 -24.58 -15.17 -35.38
CA LYS A 9 -24.89 -14.52 -36.66
C LYS A 9 -23.82 -14.77 -37.73
N TYR A 10 -22.55 -14.82 -37.33
CA TYR A 10 -21.42 -15.05 -38.24
C TYR A 10 -20.71 -16.37 -37.91
N LYS A 11 -20.27 -17.06 -38.96
CA LYS A 11 -19.50 -18.32 -38.85
C LYS A 11 -18.01 -18.13 -39.16
N ILE A 12 -17.63 -16.99 -39.73
CA ILE A 12 -16.25 -16.63 -40.09
C ILE A 12 -15.94 -15.29 -39.40
N TYR A 13 -14.73 -15.17 -38.86
CA TYR A 13 -14.27 -13.99 -38.13
C TYR A 13 -12.92 -13.55 -38.70
N PRO A 14 -12.68 -12.23 -38.85
CA PRO A 14 -11.41 -11.74 -39.33
C PRO A 14 -10.31 -11.96 -38.29
N THR A 15 -9.07 -12.11 -38.74
CA THR A 15 -7.90 -12.06 -37.86
C THR A 15 -7.61 -10.62 -37.44
N TYR A 16 -6.79 -10.46 -36.40
CA TYR A 16 -6.33 -9.14 -35.95
C TYR A 16 -5.69 -8.34 -37.09
N ASP A 17 -4.76 -8.96 -37.83
CA ASP A 17 -3.99 -8.29 -38.89
C ASP A 17 -4.84 -7.85 -40.08
N PHE A 18 -5.97 -8.53 -40.32
CA PHE A 18 -6.91 -8.14 -41.37
C PHE A 18 -7.93 -7.11 -40.88
N ALA A 19 -8.40 -7.21 -39.63
CA ALA A 19 -9.44 -6.30 -39.11
C ALA A 19 -8.90 -4.89 -38.79
N CYS A 20 -7.73 -4.79 -38.16
CA CYS A 20 -7.21 -3.52 -37.66
C CYS A 20 -7.05 -2.43 -38.75
N PRO A 21 -6.47 -2.70 -39.94
CA PRO A 21 -6.35 -1.70 -41.00
C PRO A 21 -7.70 -1.07 -41.41
N PHE A 22 -8.77 -1.88 -41.46
CA PHE A 22 -10.11 -1.41 -41.79
C PHE A 22 -10.70 -0.58 -40.66
N VAL A 23 -10.66 -1.09 -39.42
CA VAL A 23 -11.24 -0.41 -38.26
C VAL A 23 -10.58 0.97 -38.06
N ASP A 24 -9.25 1.03 -38.03
CA ASP A 24 -8.53 2.29 -37.84
C ASP A 24 -8.82 3.29 -38.96
N SER A 25 -8.90 2.81 -40.21
CA SER A 25 -9.15 3.66 -41.37
C SER A 25 -10.57 4.25 -41.32
N ILE A 26 -11.58 3.40 -41.12
CA ILE A 26 -13.01 3.74 -41.10
C ILE A 26 -13.35 4.63 -39.90
N GLU A 27 -12.76 4.37 -38.73
CA GLU A 27 -12.99 5.19 -37.52
C GLU A 27 -12.24 6.53 -37.54
N GLY A 28 -11.48 6.83 -38.61
CA GLY A 28 -10.82 8.12 -38.75
C GLY A 28 -9.53 8.26 -37.93
N ILE A 29 -8.94 7.15 -37.44
CA ILE A 29 -7.68 7.17 -36.69
C ILE A 29 -6.56 7.76 -37.55
N THR A 30 -5.89 8.81 -37.06
CA THR A 30 -4.75 9.42 -37.76
C THR A 30 -3.44 8.76 -37.37
N HIS A 31 -3.28 8.46 -36.07
CA HIS A 31 -2.08 7.89 -35.47
C HIS A 31 -2.46 6.67 -34.63
N ALA A 32 -2.11 5.48 -35.10
CA ALA A 32 -2.27 4.24 -34.36
C ALA A 32 -1.04 4.02 -33.47
N LEU A 33 -1.20 4.18 -32.16
CA LEU A 33 -0.14 3.95 -31.17
C LEU A 33 -0.13 2.49 -30.75
N ARG A 34 1.00 1.79 -30.94
CA ARG A 34 1.10 0.35 -30.61
C ARG A 34 2.44 -0.03 -30.01
N SER A 35 2.49 -1.18 -29.34
CA SER A 35 3.75 -1.70 -28.82
C SER A 35 4.70 -2.17 -29.93
N SER A 36 6.00 -1.96 -29.77
CA SER A 36 7.05 -2.35 -30.72
C SER A 36 7.10 -3.86 -31.04
N GLU A 37 6.51 -4.72 -30.21
CA GLU A 37 6.37 -6.15 -30.49
C GLU A 37 5.63 -6.48 -31.78
N TYR A 38 4.83 -5.54 -32.31
CA TYR A 38 4.09 -5.74 -33.55
C TYR A 38 4.84 -5.26 -34.79
N HIS A 39 6.08 -4.76 -34.65
CA HIS A 39 6.84 -4.08 -35.71
C HIS A 39 6.81 -4.80 -37.06
N ASP A 40 7.09 -6.11 -37.06
CA ASP A 40 7.15 -6.93 -38.27
C ASP A 40 5.80 -6.99 -39.03
N ARG A 41 4.71 -6.63 -38.37
CA ARG A 41 3.34 -6.57 -38.95
C ARG A 41 3.03 -5.25 -39.65
N ASN A 42 3.89 -4.25 -39.55
CA ASN A 42 3.68 -2.93 -40.19
C ASN A 42 3.50 -3.04 -41.70
N ALA A 43 4.37 -3.81 -42.36
CA ALA A 43 4.32 -3.97 -43.81
C ALA A 43 2.99 -4.58 -44.26
N GLN A 44 2.52 -5.61 -43.55
CA GLN A 44 1.22 -6.23 -43.81
C GLN A 44 0.07 -5.26 -43.59
N TYR A 45 0.08 -4.49 -42.50
CA TYR A 45 -0.96 -3.51 -42.20
C TYR A 45 -1.10 -2.47 -43.31
N HIS A 46 0.01 -1.87 -43.76
CA HIS A 46 -0.02 -0.87 -44.84
C HIS A 46 -0.40 -1.49 -46.19
N ARG A 47 0.05 -2.72 -46.47
CA ARG A 47 -0.33 -3.42 -47.68
C ARG A 47 -1.84 -3.62 -47.79
N VAL A 48 -2.50 -4.02 -46.70
CA VAL A 48 -3.97 -4.12 -46.65
C VAL A 48 -4.63 -2.76 -46.92
N GLN A 49 -4.08 -1.66 -46.39
CA GLN A 49 -4.63 -0.33 -46.66
C GLN A 49 -4.52 0.06 -48.14
N GLU A 50 -3.37 -0.20 -48.76
CA GLU A 50 -3.12 0.10 -50.16
C GLU A 50 -4.00 -0.74 -51.09
N ASP A 51 -3.99 -2.07 -50.93
CA ASP A 51 -4.72 -3.01 -51.79
C ASP A 51 -6.25 -2.78 -51.73
N MET A 52 -6.76 -2.32 -50.59
CA MET A 52 -8.19 -2.10 -50.36
C MET A 52 -8.64 -0.64 -50.54
N GLY A 53 -7.72 0.25 -50.95
CA GLY A 53 -8.03 1.67 -51.15
C GLY A 53 -8.45 2.40 -49.88
N LEU A 54 -7.96 1.96 -48.72
CA LEU A 54 -8.27 2.56 -47.42
C LEU A 54 -7.46 3.82 -47.18
N ARG A 55 -8.01 4.74 -46.39
CA ARG A 55 -7.25 5.91 -45.90
C ARG A 55 -6.05 5.44 -45.09
N LYS A 56 -4.87 5.98 -45.41
CA LYS A 56 -3.62 5.70 -44.71
C LYS A 56 -3.69 6.14 -43.24
N VAL A 57 -3.26 5.25 -42.36
CA VAL A 57 -3.09 5.51 -40.91
C VAL A 57 -1.62 5.41 -40.57
N HIS A 58 -1.10 6.37 -39.81
CA HIS A 58 0.30 6.37 -39.40
C HIS A 58 0.49 5.52 -38.14
N ILE A 59 1.42 4.58 -38.18
CA ILE A 59 1.74 3.75 -37.03
C ILE A 59 2.91 4.37 -36.26
N TYR A 60 2.73 4.54 -34.95
CA TYR A 60 3.79 4.95 -34.03
C TYR A 60 3.96 3.90 -32.94
N GLU A 61 5.22 3.54 -32.71
CA GLU A 61 5.57 2.42 -31.86
C GLU A 61 6.32 2.85 -30.61
N PHE A 62 5.98 2.22 -29.50
CA PHE A 62 6.60 2.42 -28.20
C PHE A 62 6.88 1.07 -27.51
N SER A 63 7.83 1.03 -26.61
CA SER A 63 8.14 -0.14 -25.81
C SER A 63 7.09 -0.35 -24.73
N ARG A 64 6.86 -1.62 -24.37
CA ARG A 64 6.00 -1.92 -23.22
C ARG A 64 6.72 -1.61 -21.92
N LEU A 65 5.95 -1.11 -20.95
CA LEU A 65 6.38 -1.01 -19.57
C LEU A 65 6.58 -2.41 -18.99
N ASN A 66 7.76 -2.67 -18.42
CA ASN A 66 8.01 -3.85 -17.62
C ASN A 66 8.41 -3.43 -16.21
N MET A 67 7.95 -4.17 -15.21
CA MET A 67 8.27 -3.93 -13.80
C MET A 67 9.12 -5.07 -13.25
N VAL A 68 10.07 -4.75 -12.37
CA VAL A 68 10.84 -5.77 -11.63
C VAL A 68 9.92 -6.59 -10.71
N TYR A 69 10.31 -7.84 -10.44
CA TYR A 69 9.59 -8.76 -9.57
C TYR A 69 8.13 -9.00 -9.97
N THR A 70 7.80 -8.85 -11.25
CA THR A 70 6.42 -8.87 -11.74
C THR A 70 6.30 -9.64 -13.05
N VAL A 71 5.22 -10.40 -13.20
CA VAL A 71 4.80 -10.98 -14.48
C VAL A 71 3.59 -10.23 -15.02
N LEU A 72 3.65 -9.79 -16.28
CA LEU A 72 2.55 -9.05 -16.94
C LEU A 72 1.76 -9.91 -17.93
N SER A 73 2.25 -11.12 -18.25
CA SER A 73 1.58 -12.03 -19.17
C SER A 73 0.22 -12.47 -18.61
N LYS A 74 -0.86 -12.24 -19.38
CA LYS A 74 -2.22 -12.67 -19.01
C LYS A 74 -2.30 -14.16 -18.69
N ARG A 75 -1.56 -15.01 -19.42
CA ARG A 75 -1.50 -16.46 -19.17
C ARG A 75 -0.92 -16.76 -17.78
N LYS A 76 0.18 -16.09 -17.41
CA LYS A 76 0.83 -16.26 -16.10
C LYS A 76 -0.06 -15.71 -14.97
N LEU A 77 -0.66 -14.54 -15.15
CA LEU A 77 -1.59 -13.96 -14.16
C LEU A 77 -2.84 -14.84 -13.97
N LEU A 78 -3.41 -15.37 -15.06
CA LEU A 78 -4.52 -16.30 -14.98
C LEU A 78 -4.16 -17.56 -14.18
N TRP A 79 -2.93 -18.08 -14.35
CA TRP A 79 -2.45 -19.23 -13.58
C TRP A 79 -2.46 -18.94 -12.07
N PHE A 80 -1.99 -17.76 -11.63
CA PHE A 80 -2.04 -17.37 -10.20
C PHE A 80 -3.47 -17.36 -9.65
N VAL A 81 -4.44 -16.85 -10.43
CA VAL A 81 -5.85 -16.83 -10.05
C VAL A 81 -6.44 -18.24 -10.00
N GLN A 82 -6.23 -19.06 -11.04
CA GLN A 82 -6.76 -20.41 -11.13
C GLN A 82 -6.20 -21.35 -10.05
N ASN A 83 -4.93 -21.17 -9.67
CA ASN A 83 -4.27 -21.96 -8.63
C ASN A 83 -4.43 -21.38 -7.23
N LYS A 84 -5.33 -20.39 -7.05
CA LYS A 84 -5.64 -19.75 -5.75
C LYS A 84 -4.39 -19.25 -5.00
N LYS A 85 -3.37 -18.81 -5.75
CA LYS A 85 -2.18 -18.16 -5.17
C LYS A 85 -2.42 -16.69 -4.85
N VAL A 86 -3.54 -16.15 -5.31
CA VAL A 86 -4.08 -14.83 -4.99
C VAL A 86 -5.60 -14.91 -4.86
N ASN A 87 -6.20 -13.87 -4.31
CA ASN A 87 -7.64 -13.79 -4.07
C ASN A 87 -8.47 -13.49 -5.33
N GLY A 88 -7.86 -12.88 -6.36
CA GLY A 88 -8.56 -12.46 -7.56
C GLY A 88 -7.73 -11.52 -8.45
N TRP A 89 -8.38 -10.92 -9.45
CA TRP A 89 -7.73 -9.94 -10.35
C TRP A 89 -7.47 -8.58 -9.69
N ASP A 90 -8.18 -8.29 -8.59
CA ASP A 90 -8.05 -7.08 -7.78
C ASP A 90 -7.14 -7.29 -6.57
N ASP A 91 -6.43 -8.42 -6.48
CA ASP A 91 -5.52 -8.71 -5.37
C ASP A 91 -4.42 -7.62 -5.27
N PRO A 92 -4.10 -7.10 -4.08
CA PRO A 92 -3.13 -6.02 -3.91
C PRO A 92 -1.71 -6.39 -4.35
N ARG A 93 -1.38 -7.68 -4.48
CA ARG A 93 -0.10 -8.15 -5.01
C ARG A 93 -0.05 -8.16 -6.54
N PHE A 94 -1.20 -8.06 -7.21
CA PHE A 94 -1.28 -8.09 -8.66
C PHE A 94 -0.88 -6.75 -9.29
N PRO A 95 -0.19 -6.79 -10.45
CA PRO A 95 0.17 -5.58 -11.20
C PRO A 95 -0.99 -5.02 -12.04
N THR A 96 -2.23 -5.41 -11.72
CA THR A 96 -3.42 -4.85 -12.37
C THR A 96 -3.70 -3.47 -11.79
N VAL A 97 -4.35 -2.61 -12.58
CA VAL A 97 -4.78 -1.27 -12.08
C VAL A 97 -5.67 -1.43 -10.84
N GLN A 98 -6.58 -2.39 -10.84
CA GLN A 98 -7.43 -2.69 -9.69
C GLN A 98 -6.63 -3.12 -8.46
N GLY A 99 -5.66 -4.03 -8.64
CA GLY A 99 -4.81 -4.52 -7.55
C GLY A 99 -3.97 -3.42 -6.91
N ILE A 100 -3.23 -2.66 -7.72
CA ILE A 100 -2.37 -1.59 -7.19
C ILE A 100 -3.18 -0.44 -6.55
N VAL A 101 -4.36 -0.11 -7.09
CA VAL A 101 -5.28 0.87 -6.48
C VAL A 101 -5.86 0.33 -5.17
N ARG A 102 -6.25 -0.95 -5.12
CA ARG A 102 -6.71 -1.60 -3.88
C ARG A 102 -5.59 -1.66 -2.83
N ARG A 103 -4.33 -1.81 -3.25
CA ARG A 103 -3.16 -1.70 -2.36
C ARG A 103 -2.97 -0.29 -1.79
N GLY A 104 -3.50 0.75 -2.45
CA GLY A 104 -3.44 2.14 -2.00
C GLY A 104 -2.71 3.09 -2.94
N LEU A 105 -2.45 2.69 -4.18
CA LEU A 105 -1.95 3.59 -5.22
C LEU A 105 -3.04 4.59 -5.65
N LYS A 106 -2.69 5.88 -5.69
CA LYS A 106 -3.51 6.92 -6.31
C LYS A 106 -3.34 6.90 -7.82
N VAL A 107 -4.44 7.08 -8.56
CA VAL A 107 -4.44 7.05 -10.03
C VAL A 107 -3.59 8.20 -10.59
N GLU A 108 -3.60 9.33 -9.90
CA GLU A 108 -2.77 10.51 -10.18
C GLU A 108 -1.27 10.15 -10.14
N ALA A 109 -0.86 9.32 -9.18
CA ALA A 109 0.52 8.84 -9.07
C ALA A 109 0.91 7.96 -10.27
N LEU A 110 -0.02 7.09 -10.72
CA LEU A 110 0.19 6.24 -11.89
C LEU A 110 0.31 7.08 -13.17
N ILE A 111 -0.56 8.07 -13.35
CA ILE A 111 -0.50 8.99 -14.50
C ILE A 111 0.84 9.74 -14.50
N GLN A 112 1.24 10.32 -13.36
CA GLN A 112 2.51 11.03 -13.24
C GLN A 112 3.69 10.11 -13.55
N PHE A 113 3.68 8.87 -13.04
CA PHE A 113 4.74 7.90 -13.32
C PHE A 113 4.87 7.58 -14.83
N ILE A 114 3.74 7.40 -15.53
CA ILE A 114 3.75 7.14 -16.98
C ILE A 114 4.22 8.37 -17.76
N LEU A 115 3.81 9.58 -17.36
CA LEU A 115 4.24 10.84 -17.99
C LEU A 115 5.73 11.11 -17.79
N GLU A 116 6.27 10.88 -16.58
CA GLU A 116 7.70 11.01 -16.29
C GLU A 116 8.56 10.03 -17.09
N GLN A 117 8.01 8.86 -17.43
CA GLN A 117 8.72 7.87 -18.22
C GLN A 117 8.77 8.22 -19.71
N GLY A 118 7.67 8.76 -20.24
CA GLY A 118 7.52 9.08 -21.65
C GLY A 118 7.46 7.85 -22.56
N ALA A 119 7.02 8.07 -23.80
CA ALA A 119 7.03 7.04 -24.84
C ALA A 119 8.44 6.93 -25.43
N SER A 120 9.04 5.74 -25.36
CA SER A 120 10.34 5.42 -25.95
C SER A 120 10.25 4.07 -26.66
N LYS A 121 11.15 3.81 -27.61
CA LYS A 121 11.28 2.47 -28.23
C LYS A 121 12.15 1.52 -27.41
N ASN A 122 12.91 2.04 -26.44
CA ASN A 122 13.82 1.24 -25.62
C ASN A 122 13.04 0.44 -24.58
N LEU A 123 13.35 -0.86 -24.45
CA LEU A 123 12.79 -1.72 -23.42
C LEU A 123 13.22 -1.23 -22.03
N ASN A 124 12.22 -0.84 -21.24
CA ASN A 124 12.42 -0.24 -19.94
C ASN A 124 11.96 -1.20 -18.84
N LEU A 125 12.89 -1.58 -17.97
CA LEU A 125 12.62 -2.35 -16.76
C LEU A 125 12.61 -1.40 -15.56
N MET A 126 11.43 -1.18 -14.98
CA MET A 126 11.18 -0.17 -13.96
C MET A 126 11.09 -0.77 -12.56
N GLU A 127 11.53 0.00 -11.57
CA GLU A 127 11.41 -0.34 -10.15
C GLU A 127 10.11 0.19 -9.54
N TRP A 128 9.47 -0.63 -8.70
CA TRP A 128 8.25 -0.24 -7.97
C TRP A 128 8.49 0.94 -7.02
N ASP A 129 9.70 1.04 -6.46
CA ASP A 129 10.07 2.07 -5.49
C ASP A 129 9.85 3.49 -6.03
N LYS A 130 10.08 3.71 -7.34
CA LYS A 130 9.83 5.00 -7.99
C LYS A 130 8.33 5.35 -7.98
N LEU A 131 7.48 4.41 -8.38
CA LEU A 131 6.02 4.59 -8.39
C LEU A 131 5.48 4.87 -6.97
N TRP A 132 5.94 4.10 -5.98
CA TRP A 132 5.52 4.28 -4.59
C TRP A 132 6.04 5.56 -3.97
N THR A 133 7.22 6.03 -4.36
CA THR A 133 7.76 7.34 -3.95
C THR A 133 6.88 8.48 -4.48
N ILE A 134 6.43 8.42 -5.73
CA ILE A 134 5.48 9.39 -6.30
C ILE A 134 4.16 9.35 -5.53
N ASN A 135 3.64 8.15 -5.27
CA ASN A 135 2.41 7.96 -4.49
C ASN A 135 2.52 8.57 -3.09
N LYS A 136 3.64 8.35 -2.40
CA LYS A 136 3.92 8.91 -1.07
C LYS A 136 3.85 10.44 -1.08
N LYS A 137 4.44 11.09 -2.09
CA LYS A 137 4.41 12.56 -2.22
C LYS A 137 2.98 13.11 -2.34
N ILE A 138 2.07 12.32 -2.91
CA ILE A 138 0.65 12.68 -3.06
C ILE A 138 -0.12 12.43 -1.76
N ILE A 139 0.09 11.31 -1.08
CA ILE A 139 -0.71 10.93 0.09
C ILE A 139 -0.21 11.58 1.39
N ASP A 140 1.11 11.72 1.59
CA ASP A 140 1.68 12.18 2.87
C ASP A 140 1.16 13.56 3.33
N PRO A 141 1.03 14.58 2.46
CA PRO A 141 0.56 15.90 2.89
C PRO A 141 -0.89 15.93 3.38
N VAL A 142 -1.72 14.98 2.95
CA VAL A 142 -3.18 15.01 3.19
C VAL A 142 -3.66 13.93 4.18
N CYS A 143 -2.82 12.95 4.48
CA CYS A 143 -3.21 11.73 5.18
C CYS A 143 -3.50 11.95 6.69
N PRO A 144 -4.60 11.48 7.29
CA PRO A 144 -4.79 11.55 8.74
C PRO A 144 -3.79 10.66 9.49
N ARG A 145 -3.24 11.14 10.63
CA ARG A 145 -2.30 10.38 11.47
C ARG A 145 -3.02 9.71 12.63
N HIS A 146 -2.85 8.39 12.68
CA HIS A 146 -3.42 7.49 13.66
C HIS A 146 -2.32 6.75 14.41
N THR A 147 -2.68 6.17 15.53
CA THR A 147 -1.75 5.44 16.39
C THR A 147 -2.20 4.00 16.49
N ALA A 148 -1.26 3.07 16.37
CA ALA A 148 -1.49 1.66 16.60
C ALA A 148 -0.32 1.06 17.38
N VAL A 149 -0.61 0.07 18.21
CA VAL A 149 0.37 -0.71 18.97
C VAL A 149 0.22 -2.18 18.56
N ILE A 150 1.31 -2.85 18.22
CA ILE A 150 1.28 -4.27 17.87
C ILE A 150 0.78 -5.07 19.07
N GLU A 151 -0.14 -6.01 18.84
CA GLU A 151 -0.78 -6.76 19.93
C GLU A 151 0.19 -7.72 20.60
N GLU A 152 1.07 -8.32 19.81
CA GLU A 152 2.15 -9.18 20.27
C GLU A 152 3.15 -8.39 21.14
N ARG A 153 3.37 -8.86 22.37
CA ARG A 153 4.30 -8.30 23.36
C ARG A 153 4.11 -6.81 23.68
N ARG A 154 2.89 -6.26 23.50
CA ARG A 154 2.61 -4.86 23.90
C ARG A 154 3.00 -4.61 25.36
N VAL A 155 3.56 -3.43 25.62
CA VAL A 155 4.13 -3.07 26.92
C VAL A 155 3.23 -2.08 27.63
N LEU A 156 2.98 -2.32 28.92
CA LEU A 156 2.21 -1.40 29.76
C LEU A 156 3.16 -0.41 30.44
N LEU A 157 2.95 0.89 30.22
CA LEU A 157 3.59 1.97 30.97
C LEU A 157 2.60 2.57 31.96
N THR A 158 2.94 2.53 33.25
CA THR A 158 2.17 3.15 34.33
C THR A 158 2.82 4.46 34.75
N LEU A 159 2.07 5.55 34.64
CA LEU A 159 2.52 6.89 35.05
C LEU A 159 2.08 7.15 36.50
N THR A 160 3.02 7.29 37.43
CA THR A 160 2.69 7.41 38.86
C THR A 160 2.02 8.74 39.21
N ASN A 161 2.41 9.82 38.54
CA ASN A 161 1.75 11.14 38.57
C ASN A 161 0.83 11.38 37.35
N GLY A 162 0.39 10.29 36.71
CA GLY A 162 -0.60 10.36 35.64
C GLY A 162 -1.98 10.81 36.15
N PRO A 163 -2.94 11.08 35.25
CA PRO A 163 -4.27 11.53 35.65
C PRO A 163 -5.02 10.48 36.47
N GLU A 164 -5.60 10.89 37.60
CA GLU A 164 -6.39 10.00 38.47
C GLU A 164 -7.65 9.48 37.78
N LYS A 165 -8.32 10.34 37.00
CA LYS A 165 -9.48 10.00 36.17
C LYS A 165 -9.15 10.18 34.70
N PRO A 166 -9.55 9.22 33.83
CA PRO A 166 -9.40 9.39 32.39
C PRO A 166 -10.07 10.68 31.90
N PHE A 167 -9.41 11.40 31.00
CA PHE A 167 -9.97 12.58 30.35
C PHE A 167 -9.67 12.57 28.86
N VAL A 168 -10.41 13.35 28.08
CA VAL A 168 -10.29 13.39 26.62
C VAL A 168 -9.86 14.78 26.17
N ARG A 169 -8.92 14.86 25.21
CA ARG A 169 -8.61 16.10 24.49
C ARG A 169 -8.85 15.91 23.00
N ILE A 170 -9.29 16.98 22.37
CA ILE A 170 -9.41 17.07 20.92
C ILE A 170 -8.11 17.63 20.37
N ILE A 171 -7.47 16.88 19.48
CA ILE A 171 -6.21 17.26 18.83
C ILE A 171 -6.32 17.09 17.31
N PRO A 172 -5.57 17.85 16.50
CA PRO A 172 -5.60 17.69 15.05
C PRO A 172 -5.08 16.30 14.63
N ARG A 173 -5.72 15.67 13.64
CA ARG A 173 -5.21 14.43 13.02
C ARG A 173 -3.96 14.68 12.18
N HIS A 174 -3.77 15.89 11.67
CA HIS A 174 -2.55 16.27 11.00
C HIS A 174 -2.20 17.72 11.33
N LYS A 175 -1.02 17.91 11.94
CA LYS A 175 -0.52 19.25 12.36
C LYS A 175 -0.36 20.27 11.23
N LYS A 176 -0.20 19.83 9.98
CA LYS A 176 0.04 20.72 8.83
C LYS A 176 -1.14 20.78 7.85
N TYR A 177 -2.17 19.98 8.06
CA TYR A 177 -3.30 19.87 7.14
C TYR A 177 -4.60 19.80 7.92
N GLU A 178 -5.28 20.95 8.00
CA GLU A 178 -6.55 21.09 8.73
C GLU A 178 -7.65 20.19 8.13
N GLY A 179 -7.60 19.93 6.82
CA GLY A 179 -8.55 19.05 6.13
C GLY A 179 -8.56 17.60 6.63
N ALA A 180 -7.53 17.15 7.34
CA ALA A 180 -7.54 15.83 8.00
C ALA A 180 -8.51 15.78 9.21
N GLY A 181 -8.97 16.93 9.69
CA GLY A 181 -9.86 17.05 10.83
C GLY A 181 -9.18 16.78 12.17
N VAL A 182 -9.99 16.48 13.18
CA VAL A 182 -9.57 16.29 14.58
C VAL A 182 -9.82 14.86 15.07
N LYS A 183 -9.08 14.46 16.10
CA LYS A 183 -9.26 13.20 16.81
C LYS A 183 -9.44 13.46 18.31
N ALA A 184 -10.28 12.64 18.93
CA ALA A 184 -10.42 12.60 20.38
C ALA A 184 -9.42 11.59 20.92
N THR A 185 -8.49 12.05 21.76
CA THR A 185 -7.49 11.22 22.41
C THR A 185 -7.80 11.13 23.90
N THR A 186 -7.97 9.91 24.39
CA THR A 186 -8.18 9.63 25.81
C THR A 186 -6.82 9.49 26.51
N TYR A 187 -6.67 10.18 27.63
CA TYR A 187 -5.48 10.17 28.47
C TYR A 187 -5.80 9.41 29.76
N THR A 188 -4.98 8.41 30.08
CA THR A 188 -5.17 7.48 31.21
C THR A 188 -3.88 7.32 31.99
N ARG A 189 -3.96 6.93 33.27
CA ARG A 189 -2.76 6.66 34.09
C ARG A 189 -1.85 5.58 33.49
N THR A 190 -2.46 4.61 32.82
CA THR A 190 -1.80 3.45 32.20
C THR A 190 -1.96 3.51 30.68
N ILE A 191 -0.88 3.28 29.95
CA ILE A 191 -0.86 3.31 28.48
C ILE A 191 -0.10 2.12 27.89
N TRP A 192 -0.46 1.76 26.66
CA TRP A 192 0.20 0.75 25.84
C TRP A 192 1.27 1.39 24.96
N LEU A 193 2.41 0.71 24.87
CA LEU A 193 3.53 1.02 23.98
C LEU A 193 3.90 -0.20 23.15
N ASP A 194 4.51 0.04 21.99
CA ASP A 194 5.14 -1.03 21.20
C ASP A 194 6.36 -1.60 21.95
N PHE A 195 6.55 -2.92 21.86
CA PHE A 195 7.67 -3.61 22.50
C PHE A 195 9.04 -3.08 22.07
N VAL A 196 9.23 -2.88 20.76
CA VAL A 196 10.50 -2.41 20.17
C VAL A 196 10.90 -1.04 20.72
N ASP A 197 9.89 -0.19 20.91
CA ASP A 197 10.07 1.15 21.46
C ASP A 197 10.39 1.06 22.96
N ALA A 198 9.69 0.20 23.71
CA ALA A 198 9.92 -0.02 25.13
C ALA A 198 11.29 -0.65 25.45
N GLU A 199 11.76 -1.58 24.62
CA GLU A 199 13.06 -2.26 24.77
C GLU A 199 14.24 -1.29 24.59
N SER A 200 14.05 -0.24 23.80
CA SER A 200 15.06 0.78 23.53
C SER A 200 15.25 1.78 24.69
N ILE A 201 14.34 1.79 25.68
CA ILE A 201 14.33 2.75 26.78
C ILE A 201 15.25 2.29 27.91
N LYS A 202 15.99 3.23 28.49
CA LYS A 202 16.80 3.02 29.70
C LYS A 202 16.12 3.58 30.95
N VAL A 203 16.51 3.04 32.10
CA VAL A 203 16.10 3.59 33.41
C VAL A 203 16.63 5.02 33.53
N ASP A 204 15.80 5.91 34.06
CA ASP A 204 15.97 7.36 34.18
C ASP A 204 16.09 8.12 32.85
N GLU A 205 15.73 7.49 31.72
CA GLU A 205 15.69 8.17 30.42
C GLU A 205 14.40 8.98 30.25
N GLU A 206 14.55 10.20 29.70
CA GLU A 206 13.43 11.06 29.33
C GLU A 206 12.98 10.76 27.90
N VAL A 207 11.70 10.42 27.75
CA VAL A 207 11.06 10.10 26.48
C VAL A 207 9.90 11.06 26.22
N THR A 208 9.62 11.35 24.95
CA THR A 208 8.44 12.13 24.58
C THR A 208 7.30 11.21 24.20
N LEU A 209 6.18 11.33 24.91
CA LEU A 209 4.89 10.76 24.53
C LEU A 209 4.23 11.71 23.53
N MET A 210 4.08 11.25 22.29
CA MET A 210 3.56 12.07 21.18
C MET A 210 2.20 12.68 21.56
N ASP A 211 2.06 13.99 21.34
CA ASP A 211 0.87 14.80 21.65
C ASP A 211 0.40 14.75 23.12
N TRP A 212 1.28 14.37 24.04
CA TRP A 212 1.04 14.46 25.48
C TRP A 212 2.08 15.33 26.19
N GLY A 213 3.36 15.01 26.04
CA GLY A 213 4.45 15.66 26.78
C GLY A 213 5.61 14.69 27.03
N ASN A 214 6.59 15.09 27.84
CA ASN A 214 7.69 14.20 28.22
C ASN A 214 7.32 13.35 29.44
N ALA A 215 7.96 12.20 29.56
CA ALA A 215 7.91 11.32 30.71
C ALA A 215 9.30 10.76 30.99
N ILE A 216 9.63 10.56 32.26
CA ILE A 216 10.88 9.93 32.70
C ILE A 216 10.53 8.51 33.14
N VAL A 217 11.18 7.52 32.54
CA VAL A 217 10.98 6.11 32.92
C VAL A 217 11.85 5.79 34.13
N LYS A 218 11.22 5.55 35.29
CA LYS A 218 11.90 5.31 36.57
C LYS A 218 12.15 3.83 36.88
N GLY A 219 11.35 2.95 36.30
CA GLY A 219 11.46 1.51 36.54
C GLY A 219 11.13 0.71 35.30
N ILE A 220 11.87 -0.38 35.10
CA ILE A 220 11.62 -1.37 34.06
C ILE A 220 11.56 -2.73 34.76
N GLU A 221 10.37 -3.30 34.81
CA GLU A 221 10.12 -4.63 35.34
C GLU A 221 10.02 -5.61 34.17
N LYS A 222 10.66 -6.78 34.31
CA LYS A 222 10.56 -7.90 33.37
C LYS A 222 9.88 -9.05 34.11
N ASP A 223 8.80 -9.58 33.54
CA ASP A 223 8.21 -10.81 34.06
C ASP A 223 8.97 -12.06 33.58
N GLU A 224 8.62 -13.22 34.14
CA GLU A 224 9.24 -14.52 33.82
C GLU A 224 9.04 -14.93 32.35
N ASP A 225 7.98 -14.41 31.71
CA ASP A 225 7.65 -14.63 30.29
C ASP A 225 8.36 -13.63 29.36
N GLY A 226 9.16 -12.69 29.91
CA GLY A 226 9.90 -11.70 29.16
C GLY A 226 9.08 -10.51 28.63
N ASN A 227 7.88 -10.28 29.15
CA ASN A 227 7.12 -9.05 28.93
C ASN A 227 7.67 -7.93 29.81
N LEU A 228 7.73 -6.73 29.22
CA LEU A 228 8.15 -5.52 29.92
C LEU A 228 6.94 -4.84 30.55
N LYS A 229 7.12 -4.33 31.76
CA LYS A 229 6.26 -3.33 32.38
C LYS A 229 7.13 -2.14 32.76
N LEU A 230 6.65 -0.95 32.41
CA LEU A 230 7.38 0.28 32.64
C LEU A 230 6.66 1.10 33.69
N ILE A 231 7.43 1.75 34.56
CA ILE A 231 6.93 2.72 35.54
C ILE A 231 7.60 4.04 35.24
N GLY A 232 6.80 5.10 35.06
CA GLY A 232 7.30 6.43 34.70
C GLY A 232 6.60 7.56 35.44
N VAL A 233 7.17 8.74 35.27
CA VAL A 233 6.67 10.00 35.84
C VAL A 233 6.55 11.01 34.69
N LEU A 234 5.39 11.62 34.51
CA LEU A 234 5.17 12.73 33.59
C LEU A 234 6.04 13.92 33.98
N ASN A 235 6.75 14.46 32.99
CA ASN A 235 7.55 15.68 33.10
C ASN A 235 7.06 16.69 32.05
N LEU A 236 5.95 17.38 32.31
CA LEU A 236 5.32 18.26 31.33
C LEU A 236 6.12 19.54 31.03
N GLU A 237 7.06 19.90 31.91
CA GLU A 237 8.00 21.02 31.72
C GLU A 237 9.18 20.65 30.80
N GLY A 238 9.35 19.36 30.51
CA GLY A 238 10.40 18.85 29.63
C GLY A 238 10.26 19.34 28.19
N SER A 239 11.40 19.55 27.52
CA SER A 239 11.42 20.00 26.13
C SER A 239 11.38 18.82 25.15
N PHE A 240 10.50 18.88 24.15
CA PHE A 240 10.42 17.88 23.08
C PHE A 240 11.66 17.86 22.15
N LYS A 241 12.55 18.85 22.27
CA LYS A 241 13.76 19.00 21.44
C LYS A 241 14.96 18.26 22.03
N THR A 242 14.97 18.03 23.34
CA THR A 242 16.11 17.41 24.05
C THR A 242 16.02 15.89 24.12
N THR A 243 14.83 15.33 23.92
CA THR A 243 14.57 13.90 23.97
C THR A 243 14.92 13.20 22.66
N LYS A 244 15.60 12.06 22.77
CA LYS A 244 15.97 11.21 21.61
C LYS A 244 14.81 10.33 21.18
N LEU A 245 14.06 9.78 22.13
CA LEU A 245 12.97 8.84 21.88
C LEU A 245 11.62 9.55 21.88
N LYS A 246 10.88 9.40 20.78
CA LYS A 246 9.52 9.92 20.59
C LYS A 246 8.58 8.76 20.33
N LEU A 247 7.73 8.48 21.32
CA LEU A 247 6.96 7.26 21.39
C LEU A 247 5.49 7.52 21.03
N THR A 248 4.92 6.59 20.27
CA THR A 248 3.49 6.49 20.06
C THR A 248 2.88 5.62 21.13
N TRP A 249 1.67 5.97 21.60
CA TRP A 249 1.03 5.29 22.72
C TRP A 249 -0.48 5.19 22.49
N LEU A 250 -1.09 4.20 23.13
CA LEU A 250 -2.56 4.07 23.22
C LEU A 250 -2.99 4.03 24.69
N PRO A 251 -4.14 4.63 25.05
CA PRO A 251 -4.66 4.50 26.41
C PRO A 251 -5.03 3.05 26.72
N GLN A 252 -4.81 2.59 27.94
CA GLN A 252 -5.29 1.28 28.37
C GLN A 252 -6.79 1.34 28.64
N ILE A 253 -7.61 1.01 27.64
CA ILE A 253 -9.07 0.94 27.71
C ILE A 253 -9.59 -0.26 26.90
N ASP A 254 -10.77 -0.78 27.25
CA ASP A 254 -11.37 -1.94 26.57
C ASP A 254 -11.91 -1.63 25.17
N GLU A 255 -12.01 -0.35 24.84
CA GLU A 255 -12.63 0.15 23.61
C GLU A 255 -11.68 0.23 22.40
N LEU A 256 -10.44 -0.23 22.51
CA LEU A 256 -9.50 -0.15 21.39
C LEU A 256 -9.92 -1.09 20.25
N PRO A 257 -10.15 -0.59 19.01
CA PRO A 257 -10.44 -1.46 17.88
C PRO A 257 -9.26 -2.37 17.55
N LYS A 258 -9.56 -3.65 17.30
CA LYS A 258 -8.58 -4.60 16.77
C LYS A 258 -8.28 -4.29 15.31
N LEU A 259 -7.02 -4.39 14.94
CA LEU A 259 -6.50 -4.16 13.60
C LEU A 259 -5.81 -5.42 13.09
N SER A 260 -5.93 -5.63 11.78
CA SER A 260 -5.18 -6.60 11.01
C SER A 260 -4.34 -5.84 9.99
N LEU A 261 -3.06 -5.65 10.30
CA LEU A 261 -2.11 -4.99 9.41
C LEU A 261 -1.61 -6.01 8.39
N MET A 262 -1.96 -5.83 7.13
CA MET A 262 -1.58 -6.71 6.02
C MET A 262 -0.43 -6.09 5.25
N GLU A 263 0.71 -6.75 5.28
CA GLU A 263 1.88 -6.43 4.47
C GLU A 263 1.94 -7.37 3.27
N PHE A 264 2.35 -6.85 2.12
CA PHE A 264 2.40 -7.61 0.87
C PHE A 264 3.80 -7.60 0.28
N ASN A 265 4.29 -8.78 -0.08
CA ASN A 265 5.54 -8.99 -0.79
C ASN A 265 5.29 -9.31 -2.27
N TYR A 266 6.37 -9.36 -3.06
CA TYR A 266 6.30 -9.72 -4.47
C TYR A 266 5.88 -11.19 -4.65
N LEU A 267 5.18 -11.49 -5.75
CA LEU A 267 4.77 -12.86 -6.09
C LEU A 267 5.92 -13.72 -6.62
N ILE A 268 6.99 -13.10 -7.09
CA ILE A 268 8.21 -13.77 -7.53
C ILE A 268 9.42 -13.18 -6.81
N THR A 269 10.44 -14.00 -6.59
CA THR A 269 11.65 -13.62 -5.85
C THR A 269 12.71 -12.96 -6.72
N LYS A 270 12.66 -13.14 -8.04
CA LYS A 270 13.64 -12.58 -8.99
C LYS A 270 13.18 -11.28 -9.64
N LYS A 271 14.14 -10.37 -9.86
CA LYS A 271 13.92 -9.06 -10.49
C LYS A 271 13.36 -9.18 -11.91
N LYS A 272 13.92 -10.08 -12.71
CA LYS A 272 13.54 -10.31 -14.11
C LYS A 272 13.66 -11.80 -14.38
N LEU A 273 12.74 -12.33 -15.19
CA LEU A 273 12.81 -13.71 -15.68
C LEU A 273 13.70 -13.76 -16.91
N GLU A 274 14.71 -14.62 -16.90
CA GLU A 274 15.69 -14.79 -17.99
C GLU A 274 15.60 -16.19 -18.60
N GLY A 275 14.43 -16.52 -19.16
CA GLY A 275 14.19 -17.79 -19.85
C GLY A 275 13.78 -18.97 -18.94
N GLU A 276 13.86 -18.81 -17.63
CA GLU A 276 13.35 -19.79 -16.66
C GLU A 276 11.82 -19.78 -16.54
N ASP A 277 11.27 -20.89 -16.01
CA ASP A 277 9.85 -20.92 -15.67
C ASP A 277 9.60 -20.02 -14.46
N PHE A 278 8.51 -19.26 -14.50
CA PHE A 278 8.13 -18.39 -13.38
C PHE A 278 7.71 -19.21 -12.16
N LEU A 279 7.39 -20.50 -12.33
CA LEU A 279 7.07 -21.44 -11.27
C LEU A 279 8.26 -21.70 -10.34
N ASP A 280 9.48 -21.66 -10.85
CA ASP A 280 10.70 -21.95 -10.08
C ASP A 280 11.08 -20.81 -9.13
N VAL A 281 10.54 -19.62 -9.38
CA VAL A 281 10.87 -18.38 -8.66
C VAL A 281 9.68 -17.80 -7.91
N LEU A 282 8.65 -18.62 -7.66
CA LEU A 282 7.50 -18.22 -6.85
C LEU A 282 7.95 -17.88 -5.43
N ASN A 283 7.44 -16.77 -4.92
CA ASN A 283 7.63 -16.42 -3.52
C ASN A 283 6.63 -17.20 -2.65
N THR A 284 7.14 -17.88 -1.61
CA THR A 284 6.33 -18.64 -0.67
C THR A 284 5.64 -17.76 0.36
N CYS A 285 6.24 -16.63 0.73
CA CYS A 285 5.70 -15.68 1.70
C CYS A 285 5.38 -14.34 1.02
N THR A 286 4.12 -14.22 0.56
CA THR A 286 3.65 -13.06 -0.21
C THR A 286 2.76 -12.11 0.58
N GLU A 287 2.29 -12.55 1.75
CA GLU A 287 1.46 -11.75 2.65
C GLU A 287 1.85 -12.05 4.10
N LYS A 288 1.85 -11.02 4.94
CA LYS A 288 2.07 -11.13 6.38
C LYS A 288 0.99 -10.35 7.09
N GLN A 289 0.36 -11.01 8.06
CA GLN A 289 -0.69 -10.41 8.89
C GLN A 289 -0.14 -10.17 10.29
N THR A 290 -0.20 -8.92 10.75
CA THR A 290 0.22 -8.53 12.10
C THR A 290 -1.00 -7.99 12.85
N ALA A 291 -1.32 -8.60 13.99
CA ALA A 291 -2.38 -8.13 14.87
C ALA A 291 -1.93 -6.87 15.62
N ALA A 292 -2.80 -5.86 15.71
CA ALA A 292 -2.52 -4.62 16.41
C ALA A 292 -3.79 -4.05 17.06
N LEU A 293 -3.62 -3.15 18.02
CA LEU A 293 -4.68 -2.31 18.55
C LEU A 293 -4.55 -0.92 17.93
N GLY A 294 -5.68 -0.33 17.52
CA GLY A 294 -5.74 1.02 16.97
C GLY A 294 -6.35 2.02 17.94
N ASP A 295 -6.16 3.31 17.66
CA ASP A 295 -6.89 4.35 18.38
C ASP A 295 -8.41 4.30 18.09
N CYS A 296 -9.24 4.72 19.05
CA CYS A 296 -10.70 4.61 18.94
C CYS A 296 -11.28 5.39 17.75
N ASN A 297 -10.59 6.43 17.25
CA ASN A 297 -11.09 7.21 16.10
C ASN A 297 -11.07 6.38 14.81
N MET A 298 -10.29 5.29 14.78
CA MET A 298 -10.24 4.38 13.63
C MET A 298 -11.56 3.63 13.40
N ARG A 299 -12.48 3.60 14.37
CA ARG A 299 -13.85 3.08 14.19
C ARG A 299 -14.63 3.83 13.09
N ASN A 300 -14.25 5.08 12.82
CA ASN A 300 -14.90 5.93 11.82
C ASN A 300 -14.28 5.82 10.41
N LEU A 301 -13.25 4.98 10.23
CA LEU A 301 -12.64 4.77 8.92
C LEU A 301 -13.62 4.11 7.96
N LYS A 302 -13.61 4.59 6.72
CA LYS A 302 -14.37 4.02 5.61
C LYS A 302 -13.45 3.18 4.73
N GLN A 303 -14.07 2.25 3.99
CA GLN A 303 -13.34 1.48 2.99
C GLN A 303 -12.71 2.41 1.96
N GLY A 304 -11.43 2.23 1.70
CA GLY A 304 -10.64 3.04 0.78
C GLY A 304 -9.94 4.25 1.41
N ASP A 305 -10.25 4.59 2.67
CA ASP A 305 -9.55 5.66 3.39
C ASP A 305 -8.06 5.31 3.51
N ILE A 306 -7.22 6.32 3.30
CA ILE A 306 -5.78 6.21 3.50
C ILE A 306 -5.43 6.91 4.80
N LEU A 307 -4.61 6.26 5.63
CA LEU A 307 -4.15 6.78 6.90
C LEU A 307 -2.65 6.50 7.08
N GLN A 308 -2.01 7.27 7.95
CA GLN A 308 -0.65 7.02 8.40
C GLN A 308 -0.73 6.49 9.83
N LEU A 309 -0.21 5.30 10.05
CA LEU A 309 0.09 4.83 11.39
C LEU A 309 1.47 5.40 11.76
N GLU A 310 1.50 6.30 12.73
CA GLU A 310 2.74 6.96 13.16
C GLU A 310 3.79 5.90 13.53
N ARG A 311 5.02 6.10 13.04
CA ARG A 311 6.17 5.16 13.15
C ARG A 311 6.02 3.80 12.43
N LYS A 312 4.84 3.45 11.89
CA LYS A 312 4.61 2.17 11.18
C LYS A 312 4.46 2.29 9.66
N GLY A 313 4.01 3.44 9.15
CA GLY A 313 3.92 3.71 7.72
C GLY A 313 2.52 4.11 7.26
N TYR A 314 2.24 3.95 5.96
CA TYR A 314 0.97 4.32 5.35
C TYR A 314 0.13 3.08 5.09
N PHE A 315 -1.18 3.21 5.27
CA PHE A 315 -2.13 2.11 5.14
C PHE A 315 -3.39 2.58 4.42
N ARG A 316 -4.01 1.67 3.66
CA ARG A 316 -5.37 1.83 3.13
C ARG A 316 -6.33 0.91 3.90
N CYS A 317 -7.47 1.43 4.32
CA CYS A 317 -8.52 0.64 4.92
C CYS A 317 -9.20 -0.25 3.85
N ASP A 318 -9.00 -1.57 3.92
CA ASP A 318 -9.65 -2.51 3.01
C ASP A 318 -10.99 -3.02 3.56
N VAL A 319 -11.04 -3.27 4.87
CA VAL A 319 -12.27 -3.62 5.59
C VAL A 319 -12.42 -2.67 6.79
N PRO A 320 -13.46 -1.82 6.82
CA PRO A 320 -13.69 -0.87 7.91
C PRO A 320 -14.19 -1.57 9.18
N TYR A 321 -14.35 -0.81 10.24
CA TYR A 321 -14.91 -1.32 11.49
C TYR A 321 -16.36 -1.76 11.28
N ILE A 322 -16.65 -3.02 11.61
CA ILE A 322 -18.01 -3.59 11.54
C ILE A 322 -18.54 -3.89 12.94
N ARG A 323 -17.74 -4.57 13.77
CA ARG A 323 -18.08 -4.96 15.14
C ARG A 323 -16.82 -5.30 15.93
N PRO A 324 -16.82 -5.29 17.27
CA PRO A 324 -15.63 -5.54 18.09
C PRO A 324 -14.93 -6.89 17.81
N SER A 325 -15.70 -7.91 17.40
CA SER A 325 -15.16 -9.25 17.14
C SER A 325 -14.37 -9.36 15.83
N LYS A 326 -14.50 -8.39 14.92
CA LYS A 326 -13.84 -8.41 13.60
C LYS A 326 -12.83 -7.27 13.53
N PRO A 327 -11.56 -7.54 13.21
CA PRO A 327 -10.57 -6.49 13.10
C PRO A 327 -10.82 -5.61 11.87
N ILE A 328 -10.43 -4.35 11.97
CA ILE A 328 -10.27 -3.47 10.80
C ILE A 328 -9.09 -4.01 9.99
N VAL A 329 -9.25 -4.22 8.69
CA VAL A 329 -8.17 -4.73 7.83
C VAL A 329 -7.52 -3.55 7.11
N LEU A 330 -6.23 -3.38 7.34
CA LEU A 330 -5.43 -2.30 6.78
C LEU A 330 -4.35 -2.86 5.88
N PHE A 331 -4.31 -2.41 4.63
CA PHE A 331 -3.31 -2.80 3.65
C PHE A 331 -2.14 -1.83 3.66
N ALA A 332 -0.93 -2.33 3.89
CA ALA A 332 0.27 -1.51 3.89
C ALA A 332 0.55 -0.94 2.49
N ILE A 333 0.69 0.38 2.43
CA ILE A 333 1.07 1.13 1.24
C ILE A 333 2.59 1.31 1.28
N PRO A 334 3.33 0.81 0.28
CA PRO A 334 4.77 1.00 0.23
C PRO A 334 5.13 2.49 0.12
N ASP A 335 6.25 2.86 0.73
CA ASP A 335 6.67 4.26 0.85
C ASP A 335 7.96 4.58 0.06
N GLY A 336 8.38 3.64 -0.80
CA GLY A 336 9.58 3.73 -1.64
C GLY A 336 10.87 3.28 -0.95
N ARG A 337 10.83 2.86 0.32
CA ARG A 337 11.97 2.24 1.01
C ARG A 337 11.86 0.72 0.94
N ARG A 338 13.01 0.05 0.85
CA ARG A 338 13.06 -1.42 0.95
C ARG A 338 12.65 -1.84 2.36
N HIS A 339 11.47 -2.43 2.50
CA HIS A 339 11.04 -3.04 3.75
C HIS A 339 11.79 -4.35 3.98
N THR A 340 12.48 -4.46 5.12
CA THR A 340 13.19 -5.66 5.60
C THR A 340 12.27 -6.67 6.30
N GLY A 341 10.95 -6.45 6.31
CA GLY A 341 9.98 -7.17 7.15
C GLY A 341 9.63 -8.60 6.73
N PHE A 342 10.17 -9.07 5.60
CA PHE A 342 9.96 -10.42 5.04
C PHE A 342 11.22 -11.31 5.08
N ASN A 343 12.25 -10.93 5.84
CA ASN A 343 13.40 -11.79 6.08
C ASN A 343 13.07 -12.96 7.01
#